data_AF-A0A1R1PBV4-F1
#
_entry.id   AF-A0A1R1PBV4-F1
#
_cell.length_a   1.000
_cell.length_b   1.000
_cell.length_c   1.000
_cell.angle_alpha   90.00
_cell.angle_beta   90.00
_cell.angle_gamma   90.00
#
_symmetry.space_group_name_H-M   'P 1'
#
loop_
_entity.id
_entity.type
_entity.pdbx_description
1 polymer ?
#
loop_
_entity_poly.entity_id
_entity_poly.type
_entity_poly.pdbx_seq_one_letter_code
_entity_poly.pdbx_strand_id
1 'polypeptide(L)'
;MQSHYPERMYIGIILNPPTIFLVLYKIISPFIDPETKRRVAFASTSGNDYNSGSGSENGHASVKKKIKKRDMGPWVDLDDYFDLNLLEYKLGGYAKWQYIHEVYWPHIVEFYKNNCN
;
A
#
# COMPACT_ATOMS: atom_id res chain seq x y z
N MET A 1 24.46 -17.60 0.15
CA MET A 1 22.97 -17.52 0.07
C MET A 1 22.40 -16.17 0.50
N GLN A 2 23.03 -15.42 1.43
CA GLN A 2 22.45 -14.17 1.97
C GLN A 2 22.64 -12.91 1.12
N SER A 3 23.55 -12.87 0.14
CA SER A 3 23.80 -11.68 -0.72
C SER A 3 23.05 -11.67 -2.05
N HIS A 4 22.11 -12.60 -2.29
CA HIS A 4 21.62 -12.83 -3.65
C HIS A 4 20.53 -11.86 -4.12
N TYR A 5 20.06 -10.94 -3.25
CA TYR A 5 19.02 -9.99 -3.62
C TYR A 5 19.10 -8.67 -2.84
N PRO A 6 20.11 -7.86 -3.14
CA PRO A 6 20.09 -6.47 -2.69
C PRO A 6 18.86 -5.76 -3.30
N GLU A 7 18.10 -5.06 -2.45
CA GLU A 7 17.03 -4.10 -2.82
C GLU A 7 15.77 -4.62 -3.55
N ARG A 8 15.07 -5.61 -2.98
CA ARG A 8 13.81 -6.13 -3.56
C ARG A 8 12.53 -5.33 -3.27
N MET A 9 12.57 -4.39 -2.33
CA MET A 9 11.37 -3.69 -1.88
C MET A 9 11.34 -2.29 -2.47
N TYR A 10 10.47 -2.06 -3.46
CA TYR A 10 10.24 -0.74 -4.05
C TYR A 10 9.44 0.16 -3.08
N ILE A 11 8.26 -0.31 -2.67
CA ILE A 11 7.40 0.34 -1.67
C ILE A 11 6.57 -0.70 -0.93
N GLY A 12 6.31 -0.47 0.36
CA GLY A 12 5.37 -1.24 1.18
C GLY A 12 4.19 -0.35 1.56
N ILE A 13 3.01 -0.66 1.03
CA ILE A 13 1.78 0.09 1.31
C ILE A 13 0.95 -0.67 2.32
N ILE A 14 0.65 -0.04 3.45
CA ILE A 14 -0.13 -0.62 4.55
C ILE A 14 -1.58 -0.16 4.41
N LEU A 15 -2.47 -1.12 4.15
CA LEU A 15 -3.89 -0.87 3.91
C LEU A 15 -4.68 -0.92 5.21
N ASN A 16 -5.48 0.11 5.48
CA ASN A 16 -6.37 0.22 6.65
C ASN A 16 -5.71 -0.25 7.96
N PRO A 17 -4.57 0.34 8.36
CA PRO A 17 -3.90 -0.08 9.60
C PRO A 17 -4.82 0.13 10.82
N PRO A 18 -4.96 -0.86 11.70
CA PRO A 18 -5.67 -0.65 12.97
C PRO A 18 -4.88 0.32 13.85
N THR A 19 -5.56 1.07 14.72
CA THR A 19 -4.93 2.12 15.55
C THR A 19 -3.77 1.59 16.41
N ILE A 20 -3.86 0.34 16.89
CA ILE A 20 -2.77 -0.30 17.65
C ILE A 20 -1.49 -0.44 16.83
N PHE A 21 -1.60 -0.71 15.53
CA PHE A 21 -0.45 -0.81 14.63
C PHE A 21 0.27 0.53 14.52
N LEU A 22 -0.48 1.64 14.47
CA LEU A 22 0.09 2.99 14.39
C LEU A 22 0.92 3.33 15.63
N VAL A 23 0.43 2.96 16.81
CA VAL A 23 1.15 3.13 18.09
C VAL A 23 2.42 2.28 18.10
N LEU A 24 2.32 1.01 17.71
CA LEU A 24 3.46 0.12 17.63
C LEU A 24 4.51 0.63 16.64
N TYR A 25 4.09 1.02 15.43
CA TYR A 25 4.95 1.55 14.38
C TYR A 25 5.72 2.78 14.88
N LYS A 26 5.09 3.66 15.67
CA LYS A 26 5.76 4.81 16.27
C LYS A 26 6.82 4.42 17.30
N ILE A 27 6.60 3.35 18.07
CA ILE A 27 7.57 2.83 19.05
C ILE A 27 8.76 2.18 18.35
N ILE A 28 8.54 1.42 17.28
CA ILE A 28 9.61 0.71 16.56
C ILE A 28 10.31 1.58 15.51
N SER A 29 9.66 2.64 15.03
CA SER A 29 10.16 3.59 14.03
C SER A 29 11.63 4.03 14.22
N PRO A 30 12.12 4.37 15.43
CA PRO A 30 13.52 4.74 15.62
C PRO A 30 14.53 3.60 15.38
N PHE A 31 14.09 2.35 15.40
CA PHE A 31 14.92 1.17 15.14
C PHE A 31 14.88 0.72 13.67
N ILE A 32 14.01 1.32 12.85
CA ILE A 32 13.91 1.03 11.43
C ILE A 32 14.90 1.92 10.68
N ASP A 33 15.64 1.32 9.76
CA ASP A 33 16.55 2.04 8.88
C ASP A 33 15.81 3.14 8.07
N PRO A 34 16.37 4.36 7.96
CA PRO A 34 15.73 5.47 7.26
C PRO A 34 15.35 5.17 5.81
N GLU A 35 16.11 4.34 5.07
CA GLU A 35 15.74 3.96 3.70
C GLU A 35 14.51 3.07 3.69
N THR A 36 14.41 2.15 4.66
CA THR A 36 13.20 1.33 4.84
C THR A 36 12.01 2.19 5.23
N LYS A 37 12.20 3.17 6.12
CA LYS A 37 11.13 4.07 6.58
C LYS A 37 10.56 4.93 5.44
N ARG A 38 11.39 5.35 4.48
CA ARG A 38 10.98 6.10 3.28
C ARG A 38 10.16 5.25 2.30
N ARG A 39 10.38 3.94 2.29
CA ARG A 39 9.67 2.98 1.41
C ARG A 39 8.35 2.50 2.01
N VAL A 40 7.93 2.97 3.19
CA VAL A 40 6.64 2.59 3.80
C VAL A 40 5.63 3.71 3.60
N ALA A 41 4.49 3.39 2.99
CA ALA A 41 3.36 4.27 2.82
C ALA A 41 2.10 3.65 3.41
N PHE A 42 1.08 4.48 3.65
CA PHE A 42 -0.18 4.06 4.23
C PHE A 42 -1.32 4.41 3.28
N ALA A 43 -2.31 3.53 3.14
CA ALA A 43 -3.48 3.80 2.33
C ALA A 43 -4.75 3.35 3.07
N SER A 44 -5.87 3.97 2.74
CA SER A 44 -7.17 3.61 3.28
C SER A 44 -8.07 3.14 2.15
N THR A 45 -8.64 1.93 2.27
CA THR A 45 -9.55 1.32 1.29
C THR A 45 -10.99 1.42 1.80
N SER A 46 -11.44 2.60 2.19
CA SER A 46 -12.86 2.84 2.44
C SER A 46 -13.48 3.27 1.11
N GLY A 47 -14.24 2.36 0.49
CA GLY A 47 -14.96 2.67 -0.74
C GLY A 47 -15.74 3.99 -0.62
N ASN A 48 -15.46 4.90 -1.55
CA ASN A 48 -16.24 6.12 -1.82
C ASN A 48 -16.36 7.22 -0.75
N ASP A 49 -15.53 7.25 0.30
CA ASP A 49 -15.56 8.35 1.30
C ASP A 49 -14.27 9.21 1.38
N TYR A 50 -13.38 9.13 0.39
CA TYR A 50 -12.23 10.05 0.31
C TYR A 50 -12.38 11.08 -0.82
N ASN A 51 -13.19 12.11 -0.57
CA ASN A 51 -12.84 13.46 -1.00
C ASN A 51 -11.72 13.96 -0.07
N SER A 52 -10.45 13.67 -0.35
CA SER A 52 -9.36 14.33 0.41
C SER A 52 -8.02 14.29 -0.30
N GLY A 53 -7.75 15.33 -1.09
CA GLY A 53 -6.41 15.90 -1.14
C GLY A 53 -5.62 15.68 -2.43
N SER A 54 -6.26 15.79 -3.59
CA SER A 54 -5.57 16.51 -4.67
C SER A 54 -5.13 17.85 -4.08
N GLY A 55 -3.84 18.00 -3.85
CA GLY A 55 -3.21 19.27 -3.52
C GLY A 55 -3.34 20.21 -4.71
N SER A 56 -4.53 20.76 -4.92
CA SER A 56 -4.67 22.06 -5.54
C SER A 56 -4.61 23.09 -4.42
N GLU A 57 -3.39 23.54 -4.15
CA GLU A 57 -3.03 24.59 -3.22
C GLU A 57 -3.54 25.95 -3.73
N ASN A 58 -4.84 26.25 -3.59
CA ASN A 58 -5.37 27.61 -3.71
C ASN A 58 -6.69 27.75 -2.93
N GLY A 59 -6.65 28.13 -1.64
CA GLY A 59 -7.89 28.46 -0.90
C GLY A 59 -7.76 28.62 0.61
N HIS A 60 -8.00 29.85 1.06
CA HIS A 60 -8.12 30.46 2.39
C HIS A 60 -8.29 29.55 3.65
N ALA A 61 -7.52 29.89 4.69
CA ALA A 61 -7.27 29.12 5.89
C ALA A 61 -8.46 28.98 6.86
N SER A 62 -8.81 27.74 7.21
CA SER A 62 -9.59 27.38 8.40
C SER A 62 -8.71 26.57 9.35
N VAL A 63 -8.44 27.13 10.53
CA VAL A 63 -7.62 26.50 11.58
C VAL A 63 -8.33 25.27 12.12
N LYS A 64 -8.03 24.10 11.54
CA LYS A 64 -8.31 22.78 12.14
C LYS A 64 -7.03 22.28 12.79
N LYS A 65 -7.10 21.89 14.07
CA LYS A 65 -5.99 21.31 14.83
C LYS A 65 -5.53 19.99 14.17
N LYS A 66 -4.60 20.08 13.22
CA LYS A 66 -3.94 18.93 12.55
C LYS A 66 -3.14 18.17 13.60
N ILE A 67 -3.62 17.00 14.04
CA ILE A 67 -2.72 15.97 14.56
C ILE A 67 -1.65 15.78 13.49
N LYS A 68 -0.37 15.97 13.84
CA LYS A 68 0.74 15.85 12.87
C LYS A 68 0.78 14.39 12.38
N LYS A 69 0.06 14.06 11.31
CA LYS A 69 0.14 12.79 10.57
C LYS A 69 1.54 12.49 9.98
N ARG A 70 2.52 13.36 10.23
CA ARG A 70 3.85 13.38 9.59
C ARG A 70 4.84 12.36 10.15
N ASP A 71 4.54 11.73 11.28
CA ASP A 71 5.47 10.77 11.91
C ASP A 71 5.36 9.35 11.30
N MET A 72 4.30 9.07 10.55
CA MET A 72 3.91 7.73 10.11
C MET A 72 3.79 7.63 8.58
N GLY A 73 4.87 7.99 7.87
CA GLY A 73 4.94 7.90 6.41
C GLY A 73 3.92 8.76 5.64
N PRO A 74 4.00 8.82 4.31
CA PRO A 74 2.97 9.44 3.49
C PRO A 74 1.70 8.57 3.48
N TRP A 75 0.54 9.22 3.53
CA TRP A 75 -0.73 8.59 3.15
C TRP A 75 -0.91 8.79 1.65
N VAL A 76 -1.12 7.70 0.92
CA VAL A 76 -1.14 7.69 -0.55
C VAL A 76 -2.40 7.00 -1.07
N ASP A 77 -2.78 7.36 -2.29
CA ASP A 77 -3.84 6.70 -3.03
C ASP A 77 -3.25 5.51 -3.81
N LEU A 78 -4.00 4.41 -3.90
CA LEU A 78 -3.51 3.20 -4.56
C LEU A 78 -3.43 3.33 -6.09
N ASP A 79 -4.22 4.23 -6.67
CA ASP A 79 -4.22 4.54 -8.10
C ASP A 79 -2.87 5.11 -8.58
N ASP A 80 -2.15 5.80 -7.69
CA ASP A 80 -0.81 6.32 -8.01
C ASP A 80 0.23 5.21 -8.22
N TYR A 81 -0.02 3.99 -7.71
CA TYR A 81 0.94 2.89 -7.70
C TYR A 81 0.48 1.65 -8.48
N PHE A 82 -0.82 1.44 -8.63
CA PHE A 82 -1.38 0.23 -9.22
C PHE A 82 -2.44 0.57 -10.26
N ASP A 83 -2.47 -0.20 -11.35
CA ASP A 83 -3.60 -0.16 -12.29
C ASP A 83 -4.86 -0.69 -11.59
N LEU A 84 -5.87 0.17 -11.49
CA LEU A 84 -7.17 -0.15 -10.88
C LEU A 84 -7.81 -1.40 -11.52
N ASN A 85 -7.56 -1.69 -12.79
CA ASN A 85 -8.11 -2.89 -13.45
C ASN A 85 -7.47 -4.19 -12.97
N LEU A 86 -6.24 -4.12 -12.44
CA LEU A 86 -5.52 -5.26 -11.86
C LEU A 86 -5.71 -5.35 -10.35
N LEU A 87 -6.09 -4.24 -9.71
CA LEU A 87 -6.30 -4.17 -8.26
C LEU A 87 -7.63 -4.79 -7.86
N GLU A 88 -7.62 -5.57 -6.77
CA GLU A 88 -8.83 -6.22 -6.25
C GLU A 88 -9.91 -5.20 -5.89
N TYR A 89 -11.16 -5.53 -6.21
CA TYR A 89 -12.34 -4.70 -5.92
C TYR A 89 -12.42 -4.25 -4.45
N LYS A 90 -12.06 -5.11 -3.50
CA LYS A 90 -12.09 -4.79 -2.06
C LYS A 90 -11.11 -3.68 -1.67
N LEU A 91 -10.07 -3.49 -2.46
CA LEU A 91 -9.03 -2.48 -2.22
C LEU A 91 -9.29 -1.17 -2.98
N GLY A 92 -10.41 -1.08 -3.70
CA GLY A 92 -10.78 0.08 -4.50
C GLY A 92 -10.55 -0.07 -6.00
N GLY A 93 -10.11 -1.25 -6.48
CA GLY A 93 -9.96 -1.53 -7.90
C GLY A 93 -11.25 -2.02 -8.58
N TYR A 94 -11.12 -2.41 -9.85
CA TYR A 94 -12.20 -2.96 -10.66
C TYR A 94 -12.11 -4.49 -10.81
N ALA A 95 -11.00 -5.11 -10.41
CA ALA A 95 -10.84 -6.56 -10.53
C ALA A 95 -11.73 -7.29 -9.53
N LYS A 96 -12.83 -7.88 -10.02
CA LYS A 96 -13.64 -8.83 -9.24
C LYS A 96 -12.99 -10.21 -9.22
N TRP A 97 -11.82 -10.29 -8.58
CA TRP A 97 -11.09 -11.54 -8.43
C TRP A 97 -11.44 -12.23 -7.11
N GLN A 98 -11.55 -13.55 -7.14
CA GLN A 98 -11.74 -14.39 -5.96
C GLN A 98 -10.75 -15.54 -6.04
N TYR A 99 -9.99 -15.75 -4.96
CA TYR A 99 -9.05 -16.86 -4.90
C TYR A 99 -9.79 -18.19 -4.78
N ILE A 100 -9.72 -19.00 -5.82
CA ILE A 100 -10.18 -20.39 -5.82
C ILE A 100 -8.95 -21.26 -6.05
N HIS A 101 -8.47 -21.92 -4.99
CA HIS A 101 -7.20 -22.64 -5.01
C HIS A 101 -7.13 -23.71 -6.11
N GLU A 102 -8.20 -24.49 -6.26
CA GLU A 102 -8.30 -25.60 -7.21
C GLU A 102 -8.19 -25.18 -8.67
N VAL A 103 -8.55 -23.93 -8.97
CA VAL A 103 -8.48 -23.39 -10.34
C VAL A 103 -7.17 -22.63 -10.54
N TYR A 104 -6.81 -21.77 -9.60
CA TYR A 104 -5.68 -20.85 -9.75
C TYR A 104 -4.33 -21.55 -9.71
N TRP A 105 -4.13 -22.48 -8.77
CA TRP A 105 -2.83 -23.11 -8.55
C TRP A 105 -2.37 -23.99 -9.73
N PRO A 106 -3.21 -24.88 -10.29
CA PRO A 106 -2.83 -25.66 -11.46
C PRO A 106 -2.50 -24.81 -12.68
N HIS A 107 -3.29 -23.75 -12.94
CA HIS A 107 -3.06 -22.83 -14.06
C HIS A 107 -1.72 -22.10 -13.94
N ILE A 108 -1.34 -21.67 -12.73
CA ILE A 108 -0.02 -21.08 -12.50
C ILE A 108 1.09 -22.08 -12.78
N VAL A 109 0.98 -23.29 -12.26
CA VAL A 109 2.01 -24.32 -12.45
C VAL A 109 2.18 -24.64 -13.93
N GLU A 110 1.08 -24.74 -14.67
CA GLU A 110 1.09 -24.96 -16.12
C GLU A 110 1.72 -23.79 -16.88
N PHE A 111 1.34 -22.55 -16.56
CA PHE A 111 1.92 -21.35 -17.15
C PHE A 111 3.44 -21.33 -17.02
N TYR A 112 3.97 -21.57 -15.81
CA TYR A 112 5.43 -21.58 -15.60
C TYR A 112 6.13 -22.75 -16.32
N LYS A 113 5.50 -23.93 -16.39
CA LYS A 113 6.07 -25.06 -17.16
C LYS A 113 6.18 -24.76 -18.65
N ASN A 114 5.25 -23.99 -19.20
CA ASN A 114 5.22 -23.64 -20.62
C ASN A 114 6.15 -22.47 -20.97
N ASN A 115 6.37 -21.54 -20.03
CA ASN A 115 7.15 -20.32 -20.27
C ASN A 115 8.60 -20.37 -19.76
N CYS A 116 8.99 -21.40 -19.01
CA CYS A 116 10.37 -21.57 -18.50
C CYS A 116 11.15 -22.71 -19.17
N ASN A 117 10.70 -23.19 -20.33
CA ASN A 117 11.48 -24.06 -21.22
C ASN A 117 12.15 -23.24 -22.33
#